data_AF-A0A182TLD1-F1
#
_entry.id   AF-A0A182TLD1-F1
#
_cell.length_a   1.000
_cell.length_b   1.000
_cell.length_c   1.000
_cell.angle_alpha   90.00
_cell.angle_beta   90.00
_cell.angle_gamma   90.00
#
_symmetry.space_group_name_H-M   'P 1'
#
loop_
_entity.id
_entity.type
_entity.pdbx_description
1 polymer ?
#
loop_
_entity_poly.entity_id
_entity_poly.type
_entity_poly.pdbx_seq_one_letter_code
_entity_poly.pdbx_strand_id
1 'polypeptide(L)'
;MKCATIVCTIAVVLAATLLNGSVQAAPQQEAALAGGANLNTLLDELPEETHHAALENYRAKRATCDLASGFGVGSSLCAAHCIARRYRGGYCNSQAVCVCRN
;
A
#
# COMPACT_ATOMS: atom_id res chain seq x y z
N MET A 1 48.60 2.86 2.23
CA MET A 1 48.09 4.24 2.09
C MET A 1 46.74 4.29 1.37
N LYS A 2 46.65 3.80 0.12
CA LYS A 2 45.44 3.91 -0.73
C LYS A 2 44.22 3.10 -0.23
N CYS A 3 44.45 1.95 0.40
CA CYS A 3 43.36 1.16 0.97
C CYS A 3 42.70 1.87 2.16
N ALA A 4 43.49 2.54 3.01
CA ALA A 4 42.97 3.30 4.15
C ALA A 4 42.16 4.51 3.69
N THR A 5 42.60 5.21 2.64
CA THR A 5 41.84 6.33 2.06
C THR A 5 40.54 5.86 1.41
N ILE A 6 40.53 4.72 0.72
CA ILE A 6 39.32 4.16 0.10
C ILE A 6 38.30 3.75 1.18
N VAL A 7 38.74 3.06 2.24
CA VAL A 7 37.86 2.66 3.35
C VAL A 7 37.27 3.88 4.06
N CYS A 8 38.07 4.91 4.32
CA CYS A 8 37.58 6.16 4.91
C CYS A 8 36.57 6.87 3.99
N THR A 9 36.81 6.92 2.68
CA THR A 9 35.86 7.54 1.74
C THR A 9 34.52 6.82 1.69
N ILE A 10 34.52 5.48 1.69
CA ILE A 10 33.28 4.68 1.69
C ILE A 10 32.52 4.91 3.00
N ALA A 11 33.21 4.89 4.15
CA ALA A 11 32.58 5.11 5.46
C ALA A 11 31.94 6.50 5.58
N VAL A 12 32.61 7.54 5.07
CA VAL A 12 32.08 8.92 5.08
C VAL A 12 30.87 9.05 4.15
N VAL A 13 30.91 8.44 2.96
CA VAL A 13 29.77 8.43 2.03
C VAL A 13 28.58 7.67 2.61
N LEU A 14 28.79 6.52 3.25
CA LEU A 14 27.73 5.76 3.92
C LEU A 14 27.11 6.54 5.09
N ALA A 15 27.93 7.19 5.91
CA ALA A 15 27.45 7.99 7.03
C ALA A 15 26.63 9.20 6.52
N ALA A 16 27.11 9.89 5.48
CA ALA A 16 26.42 11.04 4.90
C ALA A 16 25.07 10.67 4.24
N THR A 17 24.95 9.48 3.64
CA THR A 17 23.66 9.01 3.09
C THR A 17 22.68 8.54 4.18
N LEU A 18 23.17 8.05 5.32
CA LEU A 18 22.33 7.70 6.48
C LEU A 18 21.84 8.95 7.24
N LEU A 19 22.67 9.99 7.34
CA LEU A 19 22.34 11.24 8.03
C LEU A 19 21.43 12.16 7.19
N ASN A 20 21.58 12.17 5.86
CA ASN A 20 20.73 12.92 4.94
C ASN A 20 19.62 12.06 4.30
N GLY A 21 19.50 10.80 4.73
CA GLY A 21 18.53 9.85 4.24
C GLY A 21 17.14 10.09 4.81
N SER A 22 16.52 11.23 4.49
CA SER A 22 15.06 11.27 4.37
C SER A 22 14.67 10.51 3.10
N VAL A 23 14.89 9.19 3.09
CA VAL A 23 14.28 8.29 2.11
C VAL A 23 12.81 8.20 2.47
N GLN A 24 12.06 9.26 2.15
CA GLN A 24 10.62 9.18 1.94
C GLN A 24 10.39 8.62 0.54
N ALA A 25 10.65 7.33 0.38
CA ALA A 25 9.88 6.52 -0.55
C ALA A 25 8.67 5.95 0.21
N ALA A 26 7.90 6.85 0.82
CA ALA A 26 6.61 6.53 1.40
C ALA A 26 5.58 7.35 0.61
N PRO A 27 4.69 6.73 -0.18
CA PRO A 27 3.43 7.41 -0.43
C PRO A 27 2.81 7.60 0.96
N GLN A 28 2.52 8.85 1.27
CA GLN A 28 1.59 9.20 2.33
C GLN A 28 0.38 8.28 2.20
N GLN A 29 -0.05 7.66 3.29
CA GLN A 29 -1.30 8.01 3.93
C GLN A 29 -1.74 6.88 4.86
N GLU A 30 -1.66 7.19 6.15
CA GLU A 30 -2.39 6.57 7.25
C GLU A 30 -3.93 6.72 7.14
N ALA A 31 -4.51 6.62 5.94
CA ALA A 31 -5.97 6.68 5.71
C ALA A 31 -6.56 5.34 5.24
N ALA A 32 -5.85 4.23 5.45
CA ALA A 32 -6.40 2.91 5.15
C ALA A 32 -7.38 2.37 6.22
N LEU A 33 -7.58 3.09 7.34
CA LEU A 33 -8.48 2.68 8.43
C LEU A 33 -9.82 3.43 8.48
N ALA A 34 -10.00 4.49 7.66
CA ALA A 34 -11.22 5.31 7.71
C ALA A 34 -12.32 4.92 6.69
N GLY A 35 -12.00 4.08 5.70
CA GLY A 35 -12.94 3.81 4.60
C GLY A 35 -14.12 2.89 4.94
N GLY A 36 -13.96 1.99 5.91
CA GLY A 36 -15.01 1.03 6.29
C GLY A 36 -15.92 1.52 7.41
N ALA A 37 -15.36 2.22 8.40
CA ALA A 37 -16.12 2.72 9.54
C ALA A 37 -17.06 3.87 9.15
N ASN A 38 -16.64 4.74 8.22
CA ASN A 38 -17.39 5.93 7.84
C ASN A 38 -18.55 5.64 6.86
N LEU A 39 -18.48 4.54 6.11
CA LEU A 39 -19.50 4.19 5.13
C LEU A 39 -20.80 3.73 5.79
N ASN A 40 -20.70 2.91 6.85
CA ASN A 40 -21.87 2.45 7.59
C ASN A 40 -22.59 3.62 8.30
N THR A 41 -21.85 4.64 8.73
CA THR A 41 -22.42 5.83 9.36
C THR A 41 -23.10 6.75 8.33
N LEU A 42 -22.53 6.88 7.12
CA LEU A 42 -23.12 7.66 6.02
C LEU A 42 -24.37 6.97 5.42
N LEU A 43 -24.42 5.64 5.44
CA LEU A 43 -25.60 4.89 5.03
C LEU A 43 -26.73 4.95 6.04
N ASP A 44 -26.52 5.28 7.32
CA ASP A 44 -27.61 5.31 8.31
C ASP A 44 -28.45 6.58 8.22
N GLU A 45 -27.94 7.64 7.58
CA GLU A 45 -28.55 8.97 7.54
C GLU A 45 -29.35 9.25 6.25
N LEU A 46 -29.27 8.39 5.23
CA LEU A 46 -30.02 8.57 3.99
C LEU A 46 -31.41 7.88 4.03
N PRO A 47 -32.39 8.35 3.24
CA PRO A 47 -33.64 7.64 3.07
C PRO A 47 -33.44 6.30 2.34
N GLU A 48 -34.20 5.27 2.73
CA GLU A 48 -34.10 3.88 2.21
C GLU A 48 -34.05 3.78 0.67
N GLU A 49 -34.78 4.64 -0.05
CA GLU A 49 -34.79 4.68 -1.53
C GLU A 49 -33.42 5.03 -2.12
N THR A 50 -32.66 5.89 -1.45
CA THR A 50 -31.31 6.28 -1.89
C THR A 50 -30.23 5.27 -1.48
N HIS A 51 -30.50 4.36 -0.55
CA HIS A 51 -29.56 3.31 -0.17
C HIS A 51 -29.33 2.35 -1.32
N HIS A 52 -30.40 1.97 -2.01
CA HIS A 52 -30.33 1.08 -3.18
C HIS A 52 -29.48 1.70 -4.29
N ALA A 53 -29.69 2.98 -4.62
CA ALA A 53 -28.89 3.69 -5.62
C ALA A 53 -27.42 3.87 -5.18
N ALA A 54 -27.16 4.10 -3.89
CA ALA A 54 -25.80 4.26 -3.36
C ALA A 54 -25.02 2.93 -3.37
N LEU A 55 -25.69 1.82 -3.04
CA LEU A 55 -25.08 0.48 -3.06
C LEU A 55 -24.78 0.05 -4.51
N GLU A 56 -25.69 0.32 -5.45
CA GLU A 56 -25.48 0.02 -6.87
C GLU A 56 -24.32 0.82 -7.49
N ASN A 57 -24.08 2.04 -7.02
CA ASN A 57 -22.97 2.88 -7.47
C ASN A 57 -21.72 2.81 -6.57
N TYR A 58 -21.71 1.93 -5.56
CA TYR A 58 -20.61 1.85 -4.61
C TYR A 58 -19.35 1.28 -5.27
N ARG A 59 -18.38 2.15 -5.55
CA ARG A 59 -17.06 1.74 -6.03
C ARG A 59 -16.09 1.63 -4.86
N ALA A 60 -15.93 0.41 -4.34
CA ALA A 60 -14.89 0.12 -3.36
C ALA A 60 -13.50 0.39 -3.94
N LYS A 61 -12.65 1.13 -3.20
CA LYS A 61 -11.23 1.26 -3.53
C LYS A 61 -10.57 -0.12 -3.39
N ARG A 62 -10.07 -0.68 -4.50
CA ARG A 62 -9.32 -1.94 -4.52
C ARG A 62 -7.82 -1.65 -4.55
N ALA A 63 -7.04 -2.43 -3.81
CA ALA A 63 -5.58 -2.46 -3.99
C ALA A 63 -5.29 -3.09 -5.36
N THR A 64 -4.66 -2.33 -6.26
CA THR A 64 -4.23 -2.85 -7.57
C THR A 64 -2.78 -3.28 -7.46
N CYS A 65 -2.43 -4.32 -8.23
CA CYS A 65 -1.05 -4.78 -8.34
C CYS A 65 -0.23 -4.00 -9.37
N ASP A 66 -0.84 -2.99 -10.01
CA ASP A 66 -0.32 -2.34 -11.20
C ASP A 66 0.77 -1.30 -10.89
N LEU A 67 0.71 -0.64 -9.74
CA LEU A 67 1.73 0.35 -9.34
C LEU A 67 3.11 -0.27 -9.02
N ALA A 68 3.18 -1.59 -8.83
CA ALA A 68 4.41 -2.31 -8.46
C ALA A 68 4.76 -3.46 -9.43
N SER A 69 4.01 -3.60 -10.54
CA SER A 69 4.28 -4.58 -11.59
C SER A 69 5.56 -4.27 -12.37
N GLY A 70 5.89 -2.98 -12.56
CA GLY A 70 7.13 -2.53 -13.19
C GLY A 70 8.42 -2.94 -12.47
N PHE A 71 8.33 -3.29 -11.17
CA PHE A 71 9.44 -3.81 -10.36
C PHE A 71 9.30 -5.30 -10.05
N GLY A 72 8.27 -5.98 -10.58
CA GLY A 72 8.02 -7.41 -10.34
C GLY A 72 7.55 -7.78 -8.93
N VAL A 73 7.24 -6.78 -8.06
CA VAL A 73 6.87 -7.00 -6.65
C VAL A 73 5.39 -6.73 -6.34
N GLY A 74 4.56 -6.50 -7.37
CA GLY A 74 3.12 -6.24 -7.19
C GLY A 74 2.39 -7.34 -6.42
N SER A 75 2.73 -8.60 -6.66
CA SER A 75 2.19 -9.75 -5.93
C SER A 75 2.61 -9.77 -4.46
N SER A 76 3.84 -9.35 -4.16
CA SER A 76 4.39 -9.27 -2.80
C SER A 76 3.63 -8.24 -1.97
N LEU A 77 3.34 -7.10 -2.58
CA LEU A 77 2.62 -5.99 -1.95
C LEU A 77 1.16 -6.36 -1.71
N CYS A 78 0.53 -7.05 -2.67
CA CYS A 78 -0.80 -7.64 -2.48
C CYS A 78 -0.83 -8.66 -1.33
N ALA A 79 0.14 -9.56 -1.27
CA ALA A 79 0.22 -10.54 -0.19
C ALA A 79 0.39 -9.86 1.18
N ALA A 80 1.30 -8.88 1.29
CA ALA A 80 1.51 -8.12 2.51
C ALA A 80 0.24 -7.36 2.94
N HIS A 81 -0.47 -6.73 1.99
CA HIS A 81 -1.74 -6.05 2.24
C HIS A 81 -2.79 -7.00 2.83
N CYS A 82 -2.93 -8.19 2.25
CA CYS A 82 -3.89 -9.19 2.72
C CYS A 82 -3.52 -9.74 4.11
N ILE A 83 -2.23 -9.98 4.38
CA ILE A 83 -1.75 -10.41 5.70
C ILE A 83 -2.04 -9.35 6.76
N ALA A 84 -1.80 -8.07 6.46
CA ALA A 84 -2.12 -6.96 7.36
C ALA A 84 -3.62 -6.90 7.70
N ARG A 85 -4.48 -7.30 6.76
CA ARG A 85 -5.94 -7.43 6.93
C ARG A 85 -6.38 -8.77 7.54
N ARG A 86 -5.46 -9.57 8.08
CA ARG A 86 -5.73 -10.87 8.74
C ARG A 86 -6.15 -12.01 7.81
N TYR A 87 -5.87 -11.90 6.51
CA TYR A 87 -5.94 -13.03 5.58
C TYR A 87 -4.63 -13.83 5.58
N ARG A 88 -4.60 -15.04 5.02
CA ARG A 88 -3.35 -15.85 4.93
C ARG A 88 -2.43 -15.40 3.81
N GLY A 89 -2.92 -14.59 2.88
CA GLY A 89 -2.13 -14.01 1.82
C GLY A 89 -3.01 -13.44 0.71
N GLY A 90 -2.40 -13.08 -0.41
CA GLY A 90 -3.09 -12.59 -1.58
C GLY A 90 -2.28 -12.80 -2.85
N TYR A 91 -2.96 -12.72 -3.99
CA TYR A 91 -2.35 -12.81 -5.31
C TYR A 91 -3.02 -11.83 -6.27
N CYS A 92 -2.34 -11.52 -7.37
CA CYS A 92 -2.86 -10.66 -8.42
C CYS A 92 -3.53 -11.50 -9.50
N ASN A 93 -4.75 -11.13 -9.90
CA ASN A 93 -5.40 -11.75 -11.05
C ASN A 93 -4.88 -11.15 -12.38
N SER A 94 -5.35 -11.68 -13.51
CA SER A 94 -4.99 -11.20 -14.86
C SER A 94 -5.42 -9.76 -15.17
N GLN A 95 -6.29 -9.17 -14.33
CA GLN A 95 -6.77 -7.80 -14.44
C GLN A 95 -6.04 -6.86 -13.46
N ALA A 96 -4.89 -7.29 -12.91
CA ALA A 96 -4.10 -6.57 -11.91
C ALA A 96 -4.88 -6.20 -10.63
N VAL A 97 -5.91 -6.97 -10.28
CA VAL A 97 -6.67 -6.84 -9.03
C VAL A 97 -6.06 -7.75 -7.98
N CYS A 98 -5.77 -7.21 -6.79
CA CYS A 98 -5.35 -8.00 -5.64
C CYS A 98 -6.54 -8.78 -5.05
N VAL A 99 -6.38 -10.10 -4.92
CA VAL A 99 -7.37 -11.02 -4.35
C VAL A 99 -6.77 -11.65 -3.10
N CYS A 100 -7.38 -11.39 -1.95
CA CYS A 100 -6.98 -12.01 -0.68
C CYS A 100 -7.57 -13.42 -0.54
N ARG A 101 -6.80 -14.34 0.05
CA ARG A 101 -7.19 -15.72 0.35
C ARG A 101 -7.04 -16.02 1.84
N ASN A 102 -7.98 -16.80 2.37
CA ASN A 102 -7.97 -17.24 3.76
C ASN A 102 -7.08 -18.48 3.99
#